data_AF-A0A4R3LVS1-F1
#
_entry.id   AF-A0A4R3LVS1-F1
#
_cell.length_a   1.000
_cell.length_b   1.000
_cell.length_c   1.000
_cell.angle_alpha   90.00
_cell.angle_beta   90.00
_cell.angle_gamma   90.00
#
_symmetry.space_group_name_H-M   'P 1'
#
loop_
_entity.id
_entity.type
_entity.pdbx_description
1 polymer ?
#
loop_
_entity_poly.entity_id
_entity_poly.type
_entity_poly.pdbx_seq_one_letter_code
_entity_poly.pdbx_strand_id
1 'polypeptide(L)'
;MVTARNRLAGLLPILILPLLVAGCATAPLDEGGSLTSYGDLAQADGILTKSKLRIDKDAVLAAKTVRIVPTAFAAPARLTSITEEQRRLVSNAVDRSLCAGLSERFAVVSPAEPADLTVHAVITNMAPTDETAVAATKIASVAKSILLPGVPVPTPRLPIGLGSLSMEAEARGPGGRPEAAMVWGRGANMLSGSARVSRSGDAYELAGAFGEDFSKLLVTGENPFKSLSGPPSPERFQSWAGGAPKHAACEVFGREPGIAGLVSGAVGMPQEWTDKGGGSTSSAPETAGPNAR
;
A
#
# COMPACT_ATOMS: atom_id res chain seq x y z
N MET A 1 16.35 46.51 66.09
CA MET A 1 16.09 45.05 65.97
C MET A 1 14.62 44.94 65.60
N VAL A 2 14.21 44.58 64.38
CA VAL A 2 14.41 43.31 63.67
C VAL A 2 14.43 43.55 62.15
N THR A 3 15.20 42.69 61.47
CA THR A 3 15.75 42.72 60.12
C THR A 3 14.71 42.66 58.99
N ALA A 4 14.90 43.47 57.94
CA ALA A 4 14.12 43.45 56.71
C ALA A 4 14.50 42.27 55.78
N ARG A 5 13.47 41.69 55.17
CA ARG A 5 13.50 40.56 54.23
C ARG A 5 14.12 40.96 52.88
N ASN A 6 15.02 40.13 52.35
CA ASN A 6 15.11 39.86 50.91
C ASN A 6 16.01 38.63 50.67
N ARG A 7 15.44 37.52 50.20
CA ARG A 7 16.22 36.47 49.51
C ARG A 7 15.58 36.19 48.16
N LEU A 8 16.44 36.28 47.16
CA LEU A 8 16.13 36.32 45.74
C LEU A 8 15.35 35.10 45.28
N ALA A 9 14.38 35.40 44.41
CA ALA A 9 13.63 34.47 43.60
C ALA A 9 14.55 33.63 42.69
N GLY A 10 14.18 32.38 42.50
CA GLY A 10 14.87 31.42 41.67
C GLY A 10 14.75 31.70 40.17
N LEU A 11 15.76 31.27 39.43
CA LEU A 11 15.75 31.09 37.99
C LEU A 11 16.53 29.81 37.68
N LEU A 12 15.83 28.67 37.74
CA LEU A 12 16.29 27.43 37.15
C LEU A 12 15.97 27.52 35.64
N PRO A 13 16.95 27.46 34.73
CA PRO A 13 16.65 27.52 33.31
C PRO A 13 15.94 26.22 32.91
N ILE A 14 14.67 26.34 32.52
CA ILE A 14 13.90 25.27 31.90
C ILE A 14 14.54 25.00 30.53
N LEU A 15 15.30 23.91 30.44
CA LEU A 15 15.79 23.36 29.18
C LEU A 15 14.58 22.77 28.42
N ILE A 16 13.99 23.56 27.52
CA ILE A 16 12.95 23.09 26.61
C ILE A 16 13.60 22.12 25.61
N LEU A 17 13.43 20.83 25.88
CA LEU A 17 13.88 19.73 25.04
C LEU A 17 12.89 19.57 23.86
N PRO A 18 13.28 19.78 22.59
CA PRO A 18 12.36 19.60 21.46
C PRO A 18 12.24 18.11 21.13
N LEU A 19 11.38 17.37 21.84
CA LEU A 19 11.10 15.95 21.58
C LEU A 19 9.79 15.77 20.77
N LEU A 20 9.69 16.26 19.53
CA LEU A 20 8.45 16.04 18.75
C LEU A 20 8.62 15.83 17.22
N VAL A 21 9.73 15.27 16.72
CA VAL A 21 9.84 14.97 15.27
C VAL A 21 10.27 13.53 14.91
N ALA A 22 10.32 12.61 15.87
CA ALA A 22 10.64 11.20 15.59
C ALA A 22 9.36 10.35 15.61
N GLY A 23 8.73 10.16 14.44
CA GLY A 23 7.52 9.33 14.37
C GLY A 23 7.10 8.82 12.98
N CYS A 24 7.92 9.01 11.95
CA CYS A 24 7.65 8.42 10.64
C CYS A 24 8.33 7.06 10.56
N ALA A 25 7.58 6.00 10.27
CA ALA A 25 8.21 4.76 9.84
C ALA A 25 9.00 5.06 8.55
N THR A 26 10.20 4.49 8.44
CA THR A 26 10.99 4.54 7.21
C THR A 26 10.89 3.20 6.51
N ALA A 27 10.77 3.23 5.19
CA ALA A 27 10.84 2.05 4.36
C ALA A 27 12.21 2.04 3.65
N PRO A 28 12.94 0.92 3.65
CA PRO A 28 14.18 0.83 2.88
C PRO A 28 13.88 0.98 1.39
N LEU A 29 14.77 1.62 0.65
CA LEU A 29 14.68 1.74 -0.81
C LEU A 29 15.76 0.91 -1.51
N ASP A 30 16.10 -0.22 -0.89
CA ASP A 30 17.14 -1.12 -1.35
C ASP A 30 16.68 -1.89 -2.59
N GLU A 31 17.64 -2.17 -3.46
CA GLU A 31 17.42 -2.92 -4.70
C GLU A 31 17.28 -4.41 -4.34
N GLY A 32 16.05 -4.91 -4.40
CA GLY A 32 15.64 -6.26 -4.00
C GLY A 32 15.95 -7.36 -5.01
N GLY A 33 16.56 -7.01 -6.15
CA GLY A 33 16.97 -7.90 -7.23
C GLY A 33 15.83 -8.39 -8.13
N SER A 34 14.63 -7.80 -8.07
CA SER A 34 13.50 -8.25 -8.89
C SER A 34 13.40 -7.56 -10.26
N LEU A 35 14.06 -6.40 -10.41
CA LEU A 35 14.08 -5.68 -11.68
C LEU A 35 15.05 -6.29 -12.69
N THR A 36 14.65 -6.32 -13.96
CA THR A 36 15.51 -6.75 -15.08
C THR A 36 16.75 -5.86 -15.22
N SER A 37 16.63 -4.59 -14.86
CA SER A 37 17.74 -3.64 -14.78
C SER A 37 17.41 -2.51 -13.82
N TYR A 38 18.40 -2.10 -13.03
CA TYR A 38 18.36 -0.90 -12.18
C TYR A 38 18.96 0.33 -12.87
N GLY A 39 19.47 0.16 -14.10
CA GLY A 39 20.06 1.23 -14.88
C GLY A 39 19.07 2.35 -15.21
N ASP A 40 19.55 3.58 -15.14
CA ASP A 40 18.82 4.82 -15.43
C ASP A 40 17.61 5.10 -14.52
N LEU A 41 17.52 4.42 -13.37
CA LEU A 41 16.59 4.80 -12.30
C LEU A 41 17.02 6.15 -11.71
N ALA A 42 16.14 7.16 -11.84
CA ALA A 42 16.34 8.49 -11.30
C ALA A 42 15.53 8.68 -10.01
N GLN A 43 16.10 9.40 -9.04
CA GLN A 43 15.40 9.73 -7.80
C GLN A 43 14.13 10.55 -8.09
N ALA A 44 13.02 10.14 -7.47
CA ALA A 44 11.70 10.72 -7.68
C ALA A 44 10.89 10.70 -6.39
N ASP A 45 11.37 11.36 -5.34
CA ASP A 45 10.66 11.36 -4.07
C ASP A 45 9.34 12.13 -4.12
N GLY A 46 8.35 11.60 -3.42
CA GLY A 46 7.17 12.34 -2.99
C GLY A 46 7.37 12.90 -1.58
N ILE A 47 6.31 13.50 -1.03
CA ILE A 47 6.35 14.07 0.33
C ILE A 47 6.59 12.96 1.38
N LEU A 48 5.90 11.83 1.23
CA LEU A 48 5.95 10.70 2.16
C LEU A 48 6.64 9.46 1.55
N THR A 49 6.77 9.44 0.23
CA THR A 49 7.25 8.29 -0.54
C THR A 49 8.69 8.50 -0.94
N LYS A 50 9.53 7.50 -0.70
CA LYS A 50 10.84 7.41 -1.31
C LYS A 50 10.74 6.59 -2.59
N SER A 51 11.30 7.10 -3.68
CA SER A 51 11.28 6.33 -4.93
C SER A 51 12.44 6.63 -5.86
N LYS A 52 12.77 5.62 -6.67
CA LYS A 52 13.54 5.78 -7.91
C LYS A 52 12.70 5.25 -9.05
N LEU A 53 12.69 5.95 -10.19
CA LEU A 53 11.90 5.53 -11.35
C LEU A 53 12.66 5.68 -12.66
N ARG A 54 12.25 4.88 -13.63
CA ARG A 54 12.64 4.95 -15.04
C ARG A 54 11.35 4.84 -15.85
N ILE A 55 11.27 5.61 -16.94
CA ILE A 55 10.13 5.56 -17.86
C ILE A 55 10.61 5.87 -19.28
N ASP A 56 10.28 4.99 -20.21
CA ASP A 56 10.24 5.27 -21.64
C ASP A 56 8.83 5.79 -21.95
N LYS A 57 8.70 7.11 -22.01
CA LYS A 57 7.41 7.78 -22.15
C LYS A 57 6.72 7.41 -23.45
N ASP A 58 7.46 7.33 -24.55
CA ASP A 58 6.90 7.06 -25.87
C ASP A 58 6.41 5.61 -25.95
N ALA A 59 7.20 4.66 -25.46
CA ALA A 59 6.81 3.25 -25.42
C ALA A 59 5.57 3.01 -24.55
N VAL A 60 5.55 3.59 -23.35
CA VAL A 60 4.41 3.43 -22.43
C VAL A 60 3.15 4.09 -22.97
N LEU A 61 3.22 5.29 -23.54
CA LEU A 61 2.04 5.98 -24.09
C LEU A 61 1.52 5.35 -25.39
N ALA A 62 2.37 4.64 -26.14
CA ALA A 62 1.95 3.87 -27.32
C ALA A 62 1.17 2.58 -26.96
N ALA A 63 1.41 2.00 -25.78
CA ALA A 63 0.76 0.78 -25.33
C ALA A 63 -0.74 0.98 -25.04
N LYS A 64 -1.56 -0.02 -25.38
CA LYS A 64 -3.03 -0.02 -25.23
C LYS A 64 -3.52 -1.12 -24.29
N THR A 65 -2.79 -2.22 -24.23
CA THR A 65 -3.14 -3.40 -23.42
C THR A 65 -2.11 -3.62 -22.34
N VAL A 66 -2.57 -4.05 -21.16
CA VAL A 66 -1.70 -4.40 -20.05
C VAL A 66 -2.11 -5.72 -19.43
N ARG A 67 -1.11 -6.53 -19.09
CA ARG A 67 -1.29 -7.75 -18.30
C ARG A 67 -0.60 -7.57 -16.96
N ILE A 68 -1.31 -7.89 -15.88
CA ILE A 68 -0.77 -7.84 -14.53
C ILE A 68 -0.40 -9.27 -14.12
N VAL A 69 0.87 -9.50 -13.80
CA VAL A 69 1.30 -10.74 -13.16
C VAL A 69 1.07 -10.60 -11.66
N PRO A 70 0.47 -11.60 -10.99
CA PRO A 70 0.18 -11.51 -9.55
C PRO A 70 1.41 -11.12 -8.73
N THR A 71 1.23 -10.18 -7.81
CA THR A 71 2.31 -9.64 -7.00
C THR A 71 2.96 -10.72 -6.14
N ALA A 72 4.28 -10.79 -6.17
CA ALA A 72 5.06 -11.77 -5.41
C ALA A 72 5.76 -11.14 -4.20
N PHE A 73 6.15 -11.99 -3.23
CA PHE A 73 7.04 -11.61 -2.14
C PHE A 73 8.47 -12.10 -2.40
N ALA A 74 9.43 -11.18 -2.33
CA ALA A 74 10.84 -11.52 -2.24
C ALA A 74 11.13 -12.30 -0.95
N ALA A 75 12.17 -13.13 -0.95
CA ALA A 75 12.51 -13.96 0.21
C ALA A 75 12.67 -13.15 1.52
N PRO A 76 13.36 -11.97 1.54
CA PRO A 76 13.50 -11.16 2.75
C PRO A 76 12.17 -10.60 3.30
N ALA A 77 11.15 -10.43 2.44
CA ALA A 77 9.85 -9.91 2.84
C ALA A 77 8.91 -10.99 3.44
N ARG A 78 9.29 -12.27 3.39
CA ARG A 78 8.49 -13.40 3.91
C ARG A 78 8.71 -13.59 5.41
N LEU A 79 8.34 -12.58 6.19
CA LEU A 79 8.46 -12.62 7.64
C LEU A 79 7.59 -13.73 8.25
N THR A 80 8.15 -14.49 9.19
CA THR A 80 7.43 -15.54 9.94
C THR A 80 6.35 -14.97 10.84
N SER A 81 6.46 -13.70 11.23
CA SER A 81 5.46 -12.98 12.01
C SER A 81 4.20 -12.62 11.22
N ILE A 82 4.21 -12.80 9.89
CA ILE A 82 3.10 -12.50 8.98
C ILE A 82 2.58 -13.83 8.42
N THR A 83 1.26 -14.03 8.50
CA THR A 83 0.64 -15.27 8.01
C THR A 83 0.58 -15.30 6.47
N GLU A 84 0.34 -16.48 5.90
CA GLU A 84 0.15 -16.60 4.45
C GLU A 84 -1.11 -15.87 3.98
N GLU A 85 -2.18 -15.90 4.78
CA GLU A 85 -3.40 -15.15 4.51
C GLU A 85 -3.13 -13.64 4.46
N GLN A 86 -2.38 -13.10 5.42
CA GLN A 86 -1.98 -11.70 5.45
C GLN A 86 -1.15 -11.31 4.24
N ARG A 87 -0.16 -12.14 3.86
CA ARG A 87 0.62 -11.93 2.63
C ARG A 87 -0.29 -11.88 1.40
N ARG A 88 -1.22 -12.83 1.27
CA ARG A 88 -2.17 -12.90 0.17
C ARG A 88 -3.06 -11.66 0.09
N LEU A 89 -3.53 -11.13 1.22
CA LEU A 89 -4.34 -9.91 1.23
C LEU A 89 -3.53 -8.69 0.79
N VAL A 90 -2.28 -8.55 1.22
CA VAL A 90 -1.40 -7.45 0.79
C VAL A 90 -1.09 -7.55 -0.70
N SER A 91 -0.73 -8.73 -1.22
CA SER A 91 -0.48 -8.90 -2.67
C SER A 91 -1.73 -8.62 -3.51
N ASN A 92 -2.90 -9.11 -3.06
CA ASN A 92 -4.16 -8.81 -3.74
C ASN A 92 -4.50 -7.32 -3.70
N ALA A 93 -4.24 -6.63 -2.60
CA ALA A 93 -4.45 -5.18 -2.52
C ALA A 93 -3.57 -4.41 -3.52
N VAL A 94 -2.31 -4.85 -3.72
CA VAL A 94 -1.45 -4.30 -4.79
C VAL A 94 -2.10 -4.54 -6.15
N ASP A 95 -2.44 -5.79 -6.46
CA ASP A 95 -2.94 -6.17 -7.79
C ASP A 95 -4.29 -5.52 -8.12
N ARG A 96 -5.20 -5.38 -7.14
CA ARG A 96 -6.47 -4.65 -7.29
C ARG A 96 -6.25 -3.18 -7.55
N SER A 97 -5.33 -2.54 -6.81
CA SER A 97 -5.00 -1.13 -7.00
C SER A 97 -4.36 -0.90 -8.38
N LEU A 98 -3.42 -1.76 -8.78
CA LEU A 98 -2.84 -1.76 -10.12
C LEU A 98 -3.91 -1.92 -11.19
N CYS A 99 -4.81 -2.90 -11.05
CA CYS A 99 -5.89 -3.05 -12.02
C CYS A 99 -6.75 -1.79 -12.10
N ALA A 100 -7.24 -1.28 -10.97
CA ALA A 100 -8.14 -0.12 -10.96
C ALA A 100 -7.49 1.11 -11.59
N GLY A 101 -6.22 1.39 -11.26
CA GLY A 101 -5.47 2.52 -11.82
C GLY A 101 -5.13 2.34 -13.29
N LEU A 102 -4.64 1.17 -13.69
CA LEU A 102 -4.27 0.92 -15.09
C LEU A 102 -5.50 0.90 -16.03
N SER A 103 -6.66 0.48 -15.51
CA SER A 103 -7.94 0.48 -16.23
C SER A 103 -8.44 1.87 -16.65
N GLU A 104 -7.83 2.94 -16.11
CA GLU A 104 -8.12 4.32 -16.52
C GLU A 104 -7.71 4.56 -17.98
N ARG A 105 -6.68 3.86 -18.49
CA ARG A 105 -6.19 4.01 -19.86
C ARG A 105 -6.06 2.70 -20.62
N PHE A 106 -5.56 1.66 -19.98
CA PHE A 106 -5.27 0.39 -20.63
C PHE A 106 -6.47 -0.55 -20.60
N ALA A 107 -6.59 -1.38 -21.63
CA ALA A 107 -7.38 -2.60 -21.52
C ALA A 107 -6.58 -3.64 -20.72
N VAL A 108 -7.08 -4.02 -19.55
CA VAL A 108 -6.45 -5.08 -18.75
C VAL A 108 -6.87 -6.44 -19.30
N VAL A 109 -5.92 -7.20 -19.82
CA VAL A 109 -6.16 -8.48 -20.51
C VAL A 109 -5.87 -9.68 -19.62
N SER A 110 -6.45 -10.84 -19.96
CA SER A 110 -6.21 -12.07 -19.20
C SER A 110 -4.77 -12.59 -19.35
N PRO A 111 -4.30 -13.48 -18.46
CA PRO A 111 -2.94 -14.01 -18.55
C PRO A 111 -2.59 -14.71 -19.88
N ALA A 112 -3.58 -15.28 -20.55
CA ALA A 112 -3.39 -16.02 -21.82
C ALA A 112 -3.36 -15.11 -23.06
N GLU A 113 -3.83 -13.87 -22.94
CA GLU A 113 -3.91 -12.92 -24.05
C GLU A 113 -2.59 -12.15 -24.21
N PRO A 114 -2.18 -11.79 -25.43
CA PRO A 114 -1.03 -10.90 -25.64
C PRO A 114 -1.30 -9.51 -25.05
N ALA A 115 -0.25 -8.87 -24.55
CA ALA A 115 -0.31 -7.52 -23.99
C ALA A 115 0.89 -6.68 -24.47
N ASP A 116 0.66 -5.38 -24.70
CA ASP A 116 1.70 -4.42 -25.03
C ASP A 116 2.65 -4.21 -23.84
N LEU A 117 2.11 -4.23 -22.62
CA LEU A 117 2.88 -4.16 -21.38
C LEU A 117 2.52 -5.34 -20.45
N THR A 118 3.54 -5.93 -19.83
CA THR A 118 3.37 -6.91 -18.74
C THR A 118 3.96 -6.33 -17.46
N VAL A 119 3.10 -6.10 -16.47
CA VAL A 119 3.49 -5.56 -15.17
C VAL A 119 3.89 -6.69 -14.23
N HIS A 120 5.07 -6.54 -13.64
CA HIS A 120 5.56 -7.37 -12.55
C HIS A 120 5.76 -6.48 -11.33
N ALA A 121 5.18 -6.87 -10.19
CA ALA A 121 5.38 -6.20 -8.91
C ALA A 121 5.86 -7.21 -7.87
N VAL A 122 6.82 -6.79 -7.05
CA VAL A 122 7.42 -7.61 -6.00
C VAL A 122 7.52 -6.79 -4.72
N ILE A 123 7.01 -7.33 -3.63
CA ILE A 123 7.20 -6.80 -2.29
C ILE A 123 8.59 -7.21 -1.82
N THR A 124 9.49 -6.23 -1.66
CA THR A 124 10.90 -6.46 -1.31
C THR A 124 11.17 -6.33 0.18
N ASN A 125 10.39 -5.49 0.88
CA ASN A 125 10.42 -5.38 2.32
C ASN A 125 9.02 -5.07 2.86
N MET A 126 8.74 -5.55 4.06
CA MET A 126 7.52 -5.25 4.78
C MET A 126 7.81 -5.26 6.28
N ALA A 127 7.67 -4.12 6.94
CA ALA A 127 7.75 -4.06 8.39
C ALA A 127 6.36 -4.26 9.00
N PRO A 128 6.20 -5.17 9.98
CA PRO A 128 4.91 -5.45 10.58
C PRO A 128 4.43 -4.26 11.42
N THR A 129 3.12 -4.03 11.40
CA THR A 129 2.44 -3.19 12.39
C THR A 129 2.49 -3.87 13.77
N ASP A 130 2.82 -3.12 14.82
CA ASP A 130 2.74 -3.64 16.20
C ASP A 130 1.28 -3.56 16.69
N GLU A 131 0.59 -4.70 16.64
CA GLU A 131 -0.80 -4.84 17.06
C GLU A 131 -1.04 -4.41 18.52
N THR A 132 -0.07 -4.66 19.41
CA THR A 132 -0.24 -4.35 20.84
C THR A 132 -0.15 -2.86 21.10
N ALA A 133 0.79 -2.19 20.42
CA ALA A 133 0.86 -0.74 20.41
C ALA A 133 -0.41 -0.15 19.79
N VAL A 134 -0.82 -0.59 18.60
CA VAL A 134 -2.02 -0.07 17.93
C VAL A 134 -3.28 -0.25 18.80
N ALA A 135 -3.49 -1.42 19.41
CA ALA A 135 -4.63 -1.69 20.29
C ALA A 135 -4.66 -0.74 21.51
N ALA A 136 -3.52 -0.51 22.16
CA ALA A 136 -3.44 0.42 23.29
C ALA A 136 -3.80 1.86 22.88
N THR A 137 -3.36 2.29 21.71
CA THR A 137 -3.62 3.65 21.20
C THR A 137 -5.07 3.84 20.75
N LYS A 138 -5.72 2.78 20.25
CA LYS A 138 -7.14 2.80 19.87
C LYS A 138 -8.08 2.97 21.06
N ILE A 139 -7.80 2.34 22.19
CA ILE A 139 -8.58 2.56 23.43
C ILE A 139 -8.56 4.04 23.81
N ALA A 140 -7.40 4.70 23.69
CA ALA A 140 -7.26 6.13 23.96
C ALA A 140 -7.97 7.02 22.91
N SER A 141 -8.00 6.61 21.64
CA SER A 141 -8.63 7.40 20.56
C SER A 141 -10.16 7.25 20.52
N VAL A 142 -10.70 6.07 20.82
CA VAL A 142 -12.15 5.80 20.86
C VAL A 142 -12.83 6.60 21.96
N ALA A 143 -12.14 6.87 23.08
CA ALA A 143 -12.64 7.78 24.10
C ALA A 143 -12.95 9.19 23.56
N LYS A 144 -12.29 9.64 22.48
CA LYS A 144 -12.53 10.95 21.85
C LYS A 144 -13.64 10.93 20.79
N SER A 145 -13.80 9.84 20.05
CA SER A 145 -14.84 9.75 19.01
C SER A 145 -16.25 9.61 19.59
N ILE A 146 -16.39 9.08 20.81
CA ILE A 146 -17.66 9.06 21.56
C ILE A 146 -18.15 10.48 21.88
N LEU A 147 -17.26 11.47 22.02
CA LEU A 147 -17.65 12.86 22.33
C LEU A 147 -18.17 13.64 21.11
N LEU A 148 -17.95 13.18 19.87
CA LEU A 148 -18.34 13.89 18.65
C LEU A 148 -19.00 12.95 17.62
N PRO A 149 -20.22 12.46 17.89
CA PRO A 149 -20.94 11.59 16.96
C PRO A 149 -21.32 12.34 15.67
N GLY A 150 -21.02 11.75 14.51
CA GLY A 150 -21.49 12.21 13.20
C GLY A 150 -20.52 13.07 12.38
N VAL A 151 -19.35 13.43 12.92
CA VAL A 151 -18.27 14.05 12.13
C VAL A 151 -17.18 13.02 11.91
N PRO A 152 -16.86 12.62 10.65
CA PRO A 152 -15.68 11.81 10.36
C PRO A 152 -14.45 12.67 10.64
N VAL A 153 -13.99 12.70 11.88
CA VAL A 153 -12.72 13.34 12.24
C VAL A 153 -11.63 12.32 11.93
N PRO A 154 -10.68 12.61 11.02
CA PRO A 154 -9.49 11.78 10.87
C PRO A 154 -8.80 11.72 12.23
N THR A 155 -8.91 10.61 12.94
CA THR A 155 -8.28 10.45 14.25
C THR A 155 -6.79 10.26 14.02
N PRO A 156 -5.94 11.25 14.32
CA PRO A 156 -4.50 11.08 14.14
C PRO A 156 -4.05 9.93 15.02
N ARG A 157 -3.42 8.93 14.41
CA ARG A 157 -2.89 7.79 15.15
C ARG A 157 -1.57 8.15 15.80
N LEU A 158 -1.28 7.57 16.96
CA LEU A 158 0.02 7.79 17.59
C LEU A 158 1.12 7.12 16.74
N PRO A 159 2.33 7.70 16.67
CA PRO A 159 3.41 7.22 15.82
C PRO A 159 4.16 6.05 16.48
N ILE A 160 3.43 5.03 16.94
CA ILE A 160 3.97 3.88 17.64
C ILE A 160 3.47 2.62 16.93
N GLY A 161 4.38 1.69 16.65
CA GLY A 161 4.01 0.43 16.03
C GLY A 161 3.66 0.51 14.54
N LEU A 162 4.10 1.57 13.85
CA LEU A 162 3.82 1.77 12.44
C LEU A 162 4.62 0.81 11.56
N GLY A 163 3.94 0.15 10.64
CA GLY A 163 4.55 -0.69 9.60
C GLY A 163 5.10 0.13 8.43
N SER A 164 5.70 -0.58 7.48
CA SER A 164 6.19 0.01 6.23
C SER A 164 6.13 -1.01 5.11
N LEU A 165 6.17 -0.52 3.87
CA LEU A 165 6.18 -1.35 2.68
C LEU A 165 7.21 -0.82 1.69
N SER A 166 8.01 -1.73 1.14
CA SER A 166 8.91 -1.48 0.02
C SER A 166 8.60 -2.43 -1.12
N MET A 167 8.59 -1.88 -2.32
CA MET A 167 8.20 -2.58 -3.53
C MET A 167 9.10 -2.23 -4.70
N GLU A 168 9.21 -3.19 -5.60
CA GLU A 168 9.77 -3.02 -6.91
C GLU A 168 8.71 -3.39 -7.94
N ALA A 169 8.61 -2.62 -9.01
CA ALA A 169 7.83 -3.03 -10.16
C ALA A 169 8.44 -2.57 -11.47
N GLU A 170 8.13 -3.33 -12.50
CA GLU A 170 8.44 -2.99 -13.88
C GLU A 170 7.28 -3.31 -14.82
N ALA A 171 7.15 -2.50 -15.86
CA ALA A 171 6.32 -2.78 -17.01
C ALA A 171 7.23 -3.17 -18.17
N ARG A 172 7.13 -4.42 -18.60
CA ARG A 172 7.91 -4.99 -19.70
C ARG A 172 7.14 -4.90 -21.00
N GLY A 173 7.78 -4.42 -22.06
CA GLY A 173 7.25 -4.53 -23.43
C GLY A 173 7.27 -5.98 -23.95
N PRO A 174 6.78 -6.26 -25.17
CA PRO A 174 6.67 -7.62 -25.70
C PRO A 174 8.01 -8.35 -25.84
N GLY A 175 9.12 -7.61 -25.98
CA GLY A 175 10.48 -8.15 -26.03
C GLY A 175 11.13 -8.36 -24.65
N GLY A 176 10.38 -8.20 -23.55
CA GLY A 176 10.90 -8.31 -22.19
C GLY A 176 11.72 -7.11 -21.72
N ARG A 177 11.85 -6.07 -22.54
CA ARG A 177 12.54 -4.83 -22.18
C ARG A 177 11.72 -4.03 -21.17
N PRO A 178 12.33 -3.49 -20.09
CA PRO A 178 11.62 -2.64 -19.14
C PRO A 178 11.35 -1.26 -19.77
N GLU A 179 10.08 -0.98 -20.04
CA GLU A 179 9.61 0.32 -20.54
C GLU A 179 9.27 1.28 -19.37
N ALA A 180 9.02 0.73 -18.18
CA ALA A 180 8.99 1.49 -16.94
C ALA A 180 9.50 0.64 -15.79
N ALA A 181 10.09 1.28 -14.79
CA ALA A 181 10.48 0.64 -13.54
C ALA A 181 10.35 1.61 -12.36
N MET A 182 10.06 1.08 -11.18
CA MET A 182 9.94 1.83 -9.95
C MET A 182 10.46 1.00 -8.79
N VAL A 183 11.38 1.59 -8.02
CA VAL A 183 11.68 1.18 -6.64
C VAL A 183 10.93 2.15 -5.74
N TRP A 184 10.11 1.65 -4.84
CA TRP A 184 9.17 2.43 -4.04
C TRP A 184 9.26 2.01 -2.58
N GLY A 185 9.22 2.98 -1.68
CA GLY A 185 9.20 2.73 -0.24
C GLY A 185 8.39 3.80 0.48
N ARG A 186 7.48 3.38 1.34
CA ARG A 186 6.72 4.30 2.19
C ARG A 186 6.48 3.66 3.56
N GLY A 187 6.72 4.45 4.60
CA GLY A 187 6.28 4.10 5.94
C GLY A 187 4.91 4.67 6.24
N ALA A 188 4.18 3.95 7.08
CA ALA A 188 2.94 4.46 7.63
C ALA A 188 3.22 5.69 8.54
N ASN A 189 2.28 6.62 8.66
CA ASN A 189 2.45 7.85 9.44
C ASN A 189 1.19 8.22 10.24
N MET A 190 1.29 9.20 11.13
CA MET A 190 0.19 9.61 12.03
C MET A 190 -1.09 10.08 11.32
N LEU A 191 -0.96 10.56 10.08
CA LEU A 191 -2.05 11.11 9.28
C LEU A 191 -2.62 10.08 8.29
N SER A 192 -1.93 8.96 8.09
CA SER A 192 -2.36 7.94 7.15
C SER A 192 -3.30 6.93 7.82
N GLY A 193 -4.51 6.85 7.28
CA GLY A 193 -5.32 5.65 7.36
C GLY A 193 -5.92 5.31 8.72
N SER A 194 -6.44 4.10 8.80
CA SER A 194 -7.42 3.72 9.81
C SER A 194 -6.83 2.99 11.02
N ALA A 195 -5.50 2.77 11.02
CA ALA A 195 -4.75 2.06 12.07
C ALA A 195 -5.40 0.72 12.47
N ARG A 196 -5.46 -0.20 11.50
CA ARG A 196 -6.00 -1.54 11.70
C ARG A 196 -5.14 -2.32 12.69
N VAL A 197 -5.77 -3.05 13.61
CA VAL A 197 -5.12 -3.94 14.58
C VAL A 197 -4.77 -5.26 13.87
N SER A 198 -3.86 -5.20 12.91
CA SER A 198 -3.31 -6.36 12.19
C SER A 198 -1.86 -6.09 11.84
N ARG A 199 -0.98 -7.10 11.98
CA ARG A 199 0.44 -6.98 11.61
C ARG A 199 0.69 -6.57 10.16
N SER A 200 -0.25 -6.84 9.25
CA SER A 200 -0.16 -6.39 7.86
C SER A 200 -1.04 -5.16 7.56
N GLY A 201 -1.66 -4.55 8.58
CA GLY A 201 -2.63 -3.47 8.41
C GLY A 201 -2.06 -2.26 7.67
N ASP A 202 -0.85 -1.81 8.04
CA ASP A 202 -0.18 -0.72 7.33
C ASP A 202 0.26 -1.13 5.93
N ALA A 203 0.83 -2.33 5.78
CA ALA A 203 1.25 -2.84 4.48
C ALA A 203 0.07 -2.95 3.51
N TYR A 204 -1.11 -3.35 3.98
CA TYR A 204 -2.34 -3.42 3.19
C TYR A 204 -2.80 -2.04 2.68
N GLU A 205 -2.74 -1.00 3.52
CA GLU A 205 -3.06 0.37 3.07
C GLU A 205 -2.00 0.93 2.11
N LEU A 206 -0.72 0.67 2.39
CA LEU A 206 0.41 1.10 1.57
C LEU A 206 0.45 0.39 0.21
N ALA A 207 -0.03 -0.85 0.12
CA ALA A 207 -0.18 -1.60 -1.13
C ALA A 207 -1.11 -0.87 -2.11
N GLY A 208 -2.22 -0.32 -1.59
CA GLY A 208 -3.11 0.55 -2.34
C GLY A 208 -2.32 1.72 -2.93
N ALA A 209 -1.67 2.52 -2.09
CA ALA A 209 -0.92 3.70 -2.50
C ALA A 209 0.20 3.42 -3.52
N PHE A 210 0.92 2.31 -3.38
CA PHE A 210 1.91 1.88 -4.36
C PHE A 210 1.25 1.64 -5.74
N GLY A 211 0.14 0.89 -5.76
CA GLY A 211 -0.58 0.60 -7.00
C GLY A 211 -1.08 1.87 -7.70
N GLU A 212 -1.46 2.90 -6.93
CA GLU A 212 -1.84 4.21 -7.48
C GLU A 212 -0.65 4.92 -8.13
N ASP A 213 0.48 4.99 -7.42
CA ASP A 213 1.68 5.68 -7.89
C ASP A 213 2.24 5.01 -9.16
N PHE A 214 2.33 3.69 -9.17
CA PHE A 214 2.84 2.94 -10.32
C PHE A 214 1.86 2.98 -11.51
N SER A 215 0.56 2.86 -11.26
CA SER A 215 -0.45 3.02 -12.32
C SER A 215 -0.40 4.41 -12.94
N LYS A 216 -0.26 5.45 -12.11
CA LYS A 216 -0.13 6.83 -12.58
C LYS A 216 1.10 7.01 -13.47
N LEU A 217 2.26 6.46 -13.07
CA LEU A 217 3.47 6.46 -13.90
C LEU A 217 3.19 5.88 -15.30
N LEU A 218 2.45 4.76 -15.38
CA LEU A 218 2.15 4.10 -16.65
C LEU A 218 1.04 4.77 -17.44
N VAL A 219 0.04 5.33 -16.77
CA VAL A 219 -1.10 6.00 -17.42
C VAL A 219 -0.64 7.32 -18.03
N THR A 220 0.19 8.09 -17.34
CA THR A 220 0.63 9.42 -17.79
C THR A 220 1.98 9.42 -18.50
N GLY A 221 2.82 8.40 -18.29
CA GLY A 221 4.22 8.40 -18.73
C GLY A 221 5.07 9.45 -18.01
N GLU A 222 4.66 9.88 -16.81
CA GLU A 222 5.28 10.97 -16.06
C GLU A 222 5.52 10.59 -14.59
N ASN A 223 6.39 11.35 -13.92
CA ASN A 223 6.65 11.16 -12.50
C ASN A 223 5.34 11.33 -11.68
N PRO A 224 4.87 10.29 -10.97
CA PRO A 224 3.59 10.31 -10.28
C PRO A 224 3.55 11.29 -9.09
N PHE A 225 4.71 11.76 -8.62
CA PHE A 225 4.86 12.65 -7.48
C PHE A 225 4.94 14.13 -7.86
N LYS A 226 5.06 14.46 -9.16
CA LYS A 226 5.16 15.85 -9.64
C LYS A 226 3.91 16.37 -10.34
N SER A 227 3.07 15.49 -10.89
CA SER A 227 1.85 15.93 -11.55
C SER A 227 0.69 16.05 -10.54
N LEU A 228 -0.05 17.14 -10.61
CA LEU A 228 -1.35 17.25 -9.92
C LEU A 228 -2.33 16.35 -10.67
N SER A 229 -2.69 15.22 -10.08
CA SER A 229 -3.73 14.36 -10.64
C SER A 229 -5.09 15.05 -10.53
N GLY A 230 -5.92 14.88 -11.55
CA GLY A 230 -7.35 15.12 -11.44
C GLY A 230 -8.02 14.17 -10.43
N PRO A 231 -9.30 14.39 -10.12
CA PRO A 231 -10.06 13.47 -9.28
C PRO A 231 -10.06 12.05 -9.88
N PRO A 232 -10.20 11.01 -9.05
CA PRO A 232 -10.26 9.63 -9.54
C PRO A 232 -11.43 9.43 -10.51
N SER A 233 -11.28 8.47 -11.44
CA SER A 233 -12.35 8.13 -12.38
C SER A 233 -13.56 7.49 -11.66
N PRO A 234 -14.78 7.58 -12.24
CA PRO A 234 -15.97 6.92 -11.68
C PRO A 234 -15.79 5.42 -11.50
N GLU A 235 -15.10 4.74 -12.43
CA GLU A 235 -14.85 3.30 -12.37
C GLU A 235 -13.92 2.94 -11.21
N ARG A 236 -12.90 3.77 -10.97
CA ARG A 236 -12.00 3.61 -9.82
C ARG A 236 -12.73 3.83 -8.51
N PHE A 237 -13.59 4.85 -8.46
CA PHE A 237 -14.45 5.09 -7.29
C PHE A 237 -15.40 3.91 -7.04
N GLN A 238 -16.00 3.35 -8.10
CA GLN A 238 -16.85 2.16 -8.00
C GLN A 238 -16.08 0.96 -7.46
N SER A 239 -14.85 0.72 -7.94
CA SER A 239 -13.98 -0.34 -7.43
C SER A 239 -13.70 -0.18 -5.93
N TRP A 240 -13.36 1.04 -5.49
CA TRP A 240 -13.16 1.34 -4.06
C TRP A 240 -14.41 1.14 -3.20
N ALA A 241 -15.59 1.39 -3.77
CA ALA A 241 -16.86 1.14 -3.11
C ALA A 241 -17.22 -0.37 -3.02
N GLY A 242 -16.34 -1.26 -3.51
CA GLY A 242 -16.54 -2.72 -3.54
C GLY A 242 -17.32 -3.20 -4.78
N GLY A 243 -17.46 -2.34 -5.79
CA GLY A 243 -18.04 -2.70 -7.08
C GLY A 243 -17.14 -3.64 -7.89
N ALA A 244 -17.70 -4.22 -8.95
CA ALA A 244 -16.94 -5.06 -9.87
C ALA A 244 -15.88 -4.22 -10.62
N PRO A 245 -14.69 -4.79 -10.91
CA PRO A 245 -13.68 -4.13 -11.72
C PRO A 245 -14.16 -3.92 -13.18
N LYS A 246 -13.59 -2.92 -13.86
CA LYS A 246 -13.88 -2.60 -15.26
C LYS A 246 -13.58 -3.76 -16.22
N HIS A 247 -12.55 -4.55 -15.92
CA HIS A 247 -12.12 -5.69 -16.72
C HIS A 247 -12.26 -6.99 -15.93
N ALA A 248 -12.85 -8.01 -16.55
CA ALA A 248 -13.03 -9.34 -15.95
C ALA A 248 -11.69 -9.99 -15.55
N ALA A 249 -10.59 -9.67 -16.25
CA ALA A 249 -9.25 -10.13 -15.92
C ALA A 249 -8.82 -9.77 -14.49
N CYS A 250 -9.45 -8.77 -13.87
CA CYS A 250 -9.10 -8.32 -12.53
C CYS A 250 -9.90 -8.99 -11.39
N GLU A 251 -10.96 -9.74 -11.70
CA GLU A 251 -11.75 -10.44 -10.69
C GLU A 251 -10.90 -11.46 -9.90
N VAL A 252 -9.82 -11.97 -10.52
CA VAL A 252 -8.88 -12.90 -9.90
C VAL A 252 -8.15 -12.31 -8.69
N PHE A 253 -8.03 -10.98 -8.61
CA PHE A 253 -7.41 -10.29 -7.48
C PHE A 253 -8.41 -10.00 -6.34
N GLY A 254 -9.68 -10.34 -6.55
CA GLY A 254 -10.78 -10.09 -5.62
C GLY A 254 -11.30 -8.66 -5.72
N ARG A 255 -12.15 -8.29 -4.77
CA ARG A 255 -12.80 -6.97 -4.71
C ARG A 255 -12.46 -6.27 -3.42
N GLU A 256 -12.43 -4.94 -3.46
CA GLU A 256 -12.30 -4.16 -2.24
C GLU A 256 -13.49 -4.46 -1.30
N PRO A 257 -13.30 -4.44 0.03
CA PRO A 257 -14.39 -4.68 0.96
C PRO A 257 -15.47 -3.59 0.98
N GLY A 258 -15.27 -2.50 0.23
CA GLY A 258 -16.21 -1.41 0.06
C GLY A 258 -16.52 -0.66 1.36
N ILE A 259 -17.77 -0.19 1.48
CA ILE A 259 -18.24 0.59 2.64
C ILE A 259 -18.04 -0.18 3.95
N ALA A 260 -18.25 -1.51 3.95
CA ALA A 260 -18.03 -2.34 5.12
C ALA A 260 -16.57 -2.31 5.58
N GLY A 261 -15.60 -2.37 4.65
CA GLY A 261 -14.17 -2.22 4.95
C GLY A 261 -13.78 -0.83 5.41
N LEU A 262 -14.45 0.20 4.92
CA LEU A 262 -14.22 1.58 5.36
C LEU A 262 -14.66 1.74 6.83
N VAL A 263 -15.86 1.24 7.17
CA VAL A 263 -16.37 1.29 8.55
C VAL A 263 -15.53 0.41 9.47
N SER A 264 -15.20 -0.82 9.06
CA SER A 264 -14.38 -1.73 9.87
C SER A 264 -12.98 -1.18 10.09
N GLY A 265 -12.37 -0.61 9.05
CA GLY A 265 -11.10 0.08 9.13
C GLY A 265 -11.16 1.22 10.13
N ALA A 266 -12.17 2.10 10.04
CA ALA A 266 -12.31 3.26 10.92
C ALA A 266 -12.32 2.87 12.42
N VAL A 267 -12.93 1.74 12.76
CA VAL A 267 -12.94 1.20 14.13
C VAL A 267 -11.69 0.35 14.48
N GLY A 268 -10.76 0.20 13.54
CA GLY A 268 -9.48 -0.49 13.72
C GLY A 268 -9.54 -2.01 13.52
N MET A 269 -10.61 -2.55 12.93
CA MET A 269 -10.72 -3.99 12.71
C MET A 269 -9.67 -4.49 11.70
N PRO A 270 -9.15 -5.73 11.89
CA PRO A 270 -8.28 -6.39 10.93
C PRO A 270 -8.90 -6.47 9.54
N GLN A 271 -8.12 -6.28 8.47
CA GLN A 271 -8.61 -6.38 7.08
C GLN A 271 -9.08 -7.79 6.71
N GLU A 272 -8.53 -8.82 7.35
CA GLU A 272 -8.87 -10.23 7.19
C GLU A 272 -10.35 -10.52 7.49
N TRP A 273 -11.00 -9.65 8.29
CA TRP A 273 -12.42 -9.81 8.62
C TRP A 273 -13.32 -9.39 7.45
N THR A 274 -12.93 -8.37 6.68
CA THR A 274 -13.76 -7.77 5.64
C THR A 274 -13.29 -8.06 4.23
N ASP A 275 -11.99 -8.26 3.99
CA ASP A 275 -11.44 -8.69 2.72
C ASP A 275 -11.39 -10.23 2.64
N LYS A 276 -12.00 -10.80 1.59
CA LYS A 276 -11.99 -12.24 1.32
C LYS A 276 -10.84 -12.66 0.39
N GLY A 277 -10.10 -11.69 -0.14
CA GLY A 277 -9.05 -11.85 -1.14
C GLY A 277 -9.59 -12.25 -2.51
N GLY A 278 -8.68 -12.42 -3.46
CA GLY A 278 -8.95 -13.04 -4.75
C GLY A 278 -9.30 -14.51 -4.64
N GLY A 279 -10.30 -14.94 -5.40
CA GLY A 279 -10.77 -16.32 -5.41
C GLY A 279 -9.77 -17.24 -6.11
N SER A 280 -9.34 -18.29 -5.42
CA SER A 280 -8.83 -19.52 -6.03
C SER A 280 -10.01 -20.46 -6.33
N THR A 281 -10.92 -20.09 -7.24
CA THR A 281 -11.87 -21.09 -7.77
C THR A 281 -11.23 -21.80 -8.96
N SER A 282 -10.32 -22.73 -8.64
CA SER A 282 -10.20 -23.97 -9.39
C SER A 282 -10.29 -25.09 -8.37
N SER A 283 -11.50 -25.64 -8.23
CA SER A 283 -11.73 -26.95 -7.64
C SER A 283 -10.74 -27.94 -8.26
N ALA A 284 -9.82 -28.47 -7.46
CA ALA A 284 -9.10 -29.68 -7.83
C ALA A 284 -10.14 -30.76 -8.14
N PRO A 285 -10.06 -31.46 -9.30
CA PRO A 285 -10.88 -32.64 -9.50
C PRO A 285 -10.43 -33.66 -8.46
N GLU A 286 -11.37 -34.11 -7.64
CA GLU A 286 -11.26 -35.33 -6.85
C GLU A 286 -10.85 -36.45 -7.79
N THR A 287 -9.63 -36.94 -7.61
CA THR A 287 -9.09 -38.08 -8.34
C THR A 287 -9.93 -39.30 -8.00
N ALA A 288 -10.85 -39.66 -8.89
CA ALA A 288 -11.47 -40.97 -8.92
C ALA A 288 -10.35 -42.02 -9.05
N GLY A 289 -10.10 -42.77 -7.98
CA GLY A 289 -9.16 -43.89 -7.97
C GLY A 289 -9.67 -45.01 -8.88
N PRO A 290 -8.80 -45.65 -9.68
CA PRO A 290 -9.21 -46.74 -10.56
C PRO A 290 -9.48 -48.03 -9.78
N ASN A 291 -10.59 -48.66 -10.13
CA ASN A 291 -11.05 -50.01 -9.80
C ASN A 291 -9.98 -51.00 -9.33
N ALA A 292 -10.21 -51.58 -8.14
CA ALA A 292 -9.68 -52.88 -7.78
C ALA A 292 -10.41 -53.97 -8.59
N ARG A 293 -9.64 -54.85 -9.23
CA ARG A 293 -10.09 -56.18 -9.64
C ARG A 293 -10.04 -57.11 -8.44
#